data_AF-A0A4D6KHG0-F1
#
_entry.id   AF-A0A4D6KHG0-F1
#
_cell.length_a   1.000
_cell.length_b   1.000
_cell.length_c   1.000
_cell.angle_alpha   90.00
_cell.angle_beta   90.00
_cell.angle_gamma   90.00
#
_symmetry.space_group_name_H-M   'P 1'
#
loop_
_entity.id
_entity.type
_entity.pdbx_description
1 polymer ?
#
loop_
_entity_poly.entity_id
_entity_poly.type
_entity_poly.pdbx_seq_one_letter_code
_entity_poly.pdbx_strand_id
1 'polypeptide(L)'
;MPSKPDSFDDLEPTETTTDDGGTDRIDLDPGQEVVGTITGLNLNAGYNGVVELDGRPMYLNNQLKNQIIAALVEGSTMGVRMSEDTETFENDDGEEQEYHPKEARFDR
;
A
#
# COMPACT_ATOMS: atom_id res chain seq x y z
N MET A 1 -23.23 7.78 16.17
CA MET A 1 -22.41 8.98 15.89
C MET A 1 -20.96 8.52 15.91
N PRO A 2 -20.15 8.70 14.86
CA PRO A 2 -18.74 8.32 14.93
C PRO A 2 -17.97 9.40 15.71
N SER A 3 -17.26 8.98 16.77
CA SER A 3 -16.39 9.83 17.57
C SER A 3 -15.02 9.94 16.89
N LYS A 4 -14.43 11.14 16.88
CA LYS A 4 -13.08 11.45 16.36
C LYS A 4 -12.07 11.26 17.52
N PRO A 5 -10.87 10.69 17.29
CA PRO A 5 -9.98 10.24 18.39
C PRO A 5 -9.20 11.37 19.14
N ASP A 6 -8.71 11.10 20.38
CA ASP A 6 -8.39 12.01 21.52
C ASP A 6 -6.87 12.13 22.01
N SER A 7 -5.83 11.70 21.27
CA SER A 7 -4.36 11.72 21.61
C SER A 7 -3.44 11.60 20.36
N PHE A 8 -2.09 11.71 20.39
CA PHE A 8 -1.20 11.43 19.21
C PHE A 8 -1.23 9.96 18.78
N ASP A 9 -1.46 9.07 19.76
CA ASP A 9 -1.88 7.67 19.59
C ASP A 9 -3.34 7.54 19.10
N ASP A 10 -3.98 8.65 18.70
CA ASP A 10 -5.40 8.83 18.50
C ASP A 10 -5.68 10.07 17.56
N LEU A 11 -4.73 10.57 16.76
CA LEU A 11 -4.94 11.71 15.82
C LEU A 11 -4.18 11.46 14.51
N GLU A 12 -4.78 11.90 13.39
CA GLU A 12 -4.08 12.19 12.12
C GLU A 12 -3.32 13.52 12.28
N PRO A 13 -2.00 13.61 12.03
CA PRO A 13 -1.26 14.84 11.95
C PRO A 13 -0.87 15.17 10.52
N THR A 14 -0.67 16.46 10.32
CA THR A 14 0.09 17.09 9.25
C THR A 14 0.26 18.52 9.81
N GLU A 15 1.44 19.10 9.92
CA GLU A 15 2.35 19.48 8.85
C GLU A 15 3.79 19.50 9.35
N THR A 16 4.73 19.19 8.45
CA THR A 16 6.11 19.65 8.58
C THR A 16 6.40 20.56 7.39
N THR A 17 6.40 21.87 7.64
CA THR A 17 6.98 22.83 6.70
C THR A 17 8.49 22.79 6.86
N THR A 18 9.21 22.31 5.84
CA THR A 18 10.51 22.91 5.51
C THR A 18 10.68 22.83 4.00
N ASP A 19 10.45 23.98 3.38
CA ASP A 19 10.87 24.29 2.03
C ASP A 19 12.40 24.25 1.99
N ASP A 20 12.97 23.24 1.33
CA ASP A 20 14.34 23.27 0.82
C ASP A 20 14.50 22.25 -0.32
N GLY A 21 14.13 22.65 -1.54
CA GLY A 21 14.77 22.24 -2.81
C GLY A 21 14.81 20.75 -3.22
N GLY A 22 14.22 19.83 -2.47
CA GLY A 22 14.18 18.39 -2.75
C GLY A 22 12.76 17.89 -2.97
N THR A 23 12.59 16.78 -3.68
CA THR A 23 11.30 16.08 -3.80
C THR A 23 10.59 16.03 -2.44
N ASP A 24 9.33 16.49 -2.36
CA ASP A 24 8.49 16.65 -1.15
C ASP A 24 8.19 15.33 -0.44
N ARG A 25 9.26 14.63 -0.06
CA ARG A 25 9.28 13.28 0.45
C ARG A 25 9.48 13.36 1.95
N ILE A 26 8.84 12.44 2.65
CA ILE A 26 9.04 12.25 4.07
C ILE A 26 10.42 11.65 4.28
N ASP A 27 11.28 12.42 4.93
CA ASP A 27 12.58 12.02 5.45
C ASP A 27 12.65 12.50 6.90
N LEU A 28 12.74 11.57 7.85
CA LEU A 28 12.64 11.86 9.28
C LEU A 28 14.00 11.74 9.94
N ASP A 29 14.38 12.77 10.68
CA ASP A 29 15.49 12.73 11.62
C ASP A 29 15.09 12.07 12.96
N PRO A 30 16.06 11.60 13.76
CA PRO A 30 15.78 11.03 15.08
C PRO A 30 14.95 11.98 15.97
N GLY A 31 13.81 11.49 16.45
CA GLY A 31 12.87 12.26 17.28
C GLY A 31 11.85 13.09 16.50
N GLN A 32 11.87 13.05 15.16
CA GLN A 32 10.80 13.58 14.33
C GLN A 32 9.71 12.52 14.12
N GLU A 33 8.48 13.00 14.00
CA GLU A 33 7.32 12.17 13.79
C GLU A 33 6.47 12.76 12.68
N VAL A 34 5.83 11.85 11.94
CA VAL A 34 4.80 12.16 10.96
C VAL A 34 3.75 11.08 11.10
N VAL A 35 2.50 11.49 11.11
CA VAL A 35 1.38 10.62 10.80
C VAL A 35 0.62 11.37 9.68
N GLY A 36 -0.45 10.81 9.13
CA GLY A 36 -1.23 11.42 8.06
C GLY A 36 -2.15 10.37 7.46
N THR A 37 -2.98 10.77 6.50
CA THR A 37 -3.85 9.81 5.79
C THR A 37 -3.04 9.09 4.73
N ILE A 38 -3.14 7.76 4.66
CA ILE A 38 -2.58 7.02 3.51
C ILE A 38 -3.39 7.39 2.25
N THR A 39 -2.77 8.18 1.37
CA THR A 39 -3.38 8.58 0.09
C THR A 39 -2.91 7.73 -1.09
N GLY A 40 -1.82 6.98 -0.92
CA GLY A 40 -1.23 6.13 -1.95
C GLY A 40 -0.38 5.01 -1.35
N LEU A 41 -0.39 3.85 -2.02
CA LEU A 41 0.46 2.71 -1.66
C LEU A 41 0.92 1.99 -2.93
N ASN A 42 2.23 1.96 -3.18
CA ASN A 42 2.83 1.19 -4.26
C ASN A 42 3.90 0.25 -3.68
N LEU A 43 3.50 -1.00 -3.44
CA LEU A 43 4.37 -2.03 -2.84
C LEU A 43 5.46 -2.56 -3.79
N ASN A 44 5.42 -2.17 -5.06
CA ASN A 44 6.37 -2.55 -6.11
C ASN A 44 7.37 -1.44 -6.45
N ALA A 45 7.21 -0.24 -5.88
CA ALA A 45 8.13 0.88 -6.12
C ALA A 45 9.42 0.72 -5.31
N GLY A 46 10.57 0.91 -5.95
CA GLY A 46 11.88 0.76 -5.29
C GLY A 46 12.12 -0.66 -4.77
N TYR A 47 12.82 -0.79 -3.64
CA TYR A 47 13.18 -2.12 -3.10
C TYR A 47 12.06 -2.74 -2.24
N ASN A 48 11.35 -1.93 -1.45
CA ASN A 48 10.36 -2.41 -0.48
C ASN A 48 9.00 -1.67 -0.58
N GLY A 49 8.80 -0.84 -1.59
CA GLY A 49 7.57 -0.06 -1.77
C GLY A 49 7.67 1.39 -1.29
N VAL A 50 6.64 2.15 -1.66
CA VAL A 50 6.39 3.54 -1.24
C VAL A 50 4.99 3.62 -0.67
N VAL A 51 4.84 4.35 0.43
CA VAL A 51 3.55 4.83 0.94
C VAL A 51 3.50 6.35 0.78
N GLU A 52 2.34 6.92 0.49
CA GLU A 52 2.11 8.37 0.51
C GLU A 52 1.20 8.72 1.68
N LEU A 53 1.67 9.63 2.54
CA LEU A 53 0.89 10.21 3.63
C LEU A 53 0.54 11.66 3.27
N ASP A 54 -0.75 11.96 3.19
CA ASP A 54 -1.27 13.27 2.76
C ASP A 54 -0.62 13.78 1.46
N GLY A 55 -0.34 12.87 0.53
CA GLY A 55 0.31 13.16 -0.76
C GLY A 55 1.84 13.19 -0.73
N ARG A 56 2.49 13.03 0.43
CA ARG A 56 3.95 13.03 0.57
C ARG A 56 4.50 11.60 0.61
N PRO A 57 5.35 11.20 -0.35
CA PRO A 57 5.87 9.83 -0.41
C PRO A 57 6.88 9.52 0.70
N MET A 58 6.99 8.25 1.08
CA MET A 58 7.99 7.69 1.98
C MET A 58 8.41 6.31 1.49
N TYR A 59 9.72 6.04 1.39
CA TYR A 59 10.18 4.67 1.13
C TYR A 59 9.95 3.79 2.34
N LEU A 60 9.46 2.59 2.09
CA LEU A 60 9.33 1.57 3.11
C LEU A 60 10.64 0.81 3.26
N ASN A 61 10.85 0.27 4.45
CA ASN A 61 11.69 -0.92 4.62
C ASN A 61 10.78 -2.16 4.66
N ASN A 62 11.36 -3.36 4.67
CA ASN A 62 10.59 -4.59 4.67
C ASN A 62 9.69 -4.75 5.92
N GLN A 63 10.13 -4.24 7.08
CA GLN A 63 9.33 -4.31 8.32
C GLN A 63 8.08 -3.45 8.22
N LEU A 64 8.21 -2.19 7.81
CA LEU A 64 7.09 -1.27 7.62
C LEU A 64 6.12 -1.78 6.55
N LYS A 65 6.63 -2.33 5.44
CA LYS A 65 5.80 -2.97 4.40
C LYS A 65 4.88 -4.05 5.00
N ASN A 66 5.45 -4.97 5.78
CA ASN A 66 4.67 -6.07 6.36
C ASN A 66 3.67 -5.58 7.41
N GLN A 67 4.02 -4.56 8.21
CA GLN A 67 3.10 -3.95 9.16
C GLN A 67 1.91 -3.28 8.46
N ILE A 68 2.13 -2.60 7.33
CA ILE A 68 1.05 -2.02 6.53
C ILE A 68 0.14 -3.12 5.96
N ILE A 69 0.71 -4.20 5.41
CA ILE A 69 -0.08 -5.34 4.91
C ILE A 69 -0.91 -5.96 6.04
N ALA A 70 -0.32 -6.16 7.22
CA ALA A 70 -1.04 -6.68 8.37
C ALA A 70 -2.20 -5.77 8.79
N ALA A 71 -1.98 -4.46 8.84
CA ALA A 71 -2.99 -3.50 9.25
C ALA A 71 -4.14 -3.35 8.22
N LEU A 72 -3.86 -3.48 6.92
CA LEU A 72 -4.82 -3.21 5.85
C LEU A 72 -5.47 -4.46 5.24
N VAL A 73 -4.83 -5.62 5.37
CA VAL A 73 -5.22 -6.84 4.64
C VAL A 73 -5.42 -8.03 5.55
N GLU A 74 -4.55 -8.25 6.55
CA GLU A 74 -4.71 -9.40 7.44
C GLU A 74 -6.02 -9.32 8.23
N GLY A 75 -6.75 -10.44 8.29
CA GLY A 75 -8.08 -10.50 8.88
C GLY A 75 -9.23 -10.14 7.92
N SER A 76 -8.93 -9.60 6.73
CA SER A 76 -9.94 -9.36 5.69
C SER A 76 -10.37 -10.65 5.01
N THR A 77 -11.64 -10.72 4.56
CA THR A 77 -12.15 -11.88 3.83
C THR A 77 -11.83 -11.75 2.34
N MET A 78 -11.14 -12.75 1.79
CA MET A 78 -10.90 -12.89 0.35
C MET A 78 -11.57 -14.17 -0.18
N GLY A 79 -12.42 -14.01 -1.19
CA GLY A 79 -12.93 -15.11 -2.00
C GLY A 79 -12.08 -15.27 -3.25
N VAL A 80 -11.66 -16.49 -3.57
CA VAL A 80 -10.93 -16.82 -4.80
C VAL A 80 -11.66 -17.94 -5.52
N ARG A 81 -11.82 -17.81 -6.83
CA ARG A 81 -12.32 -18.88 -7.69
C ARG A 81 -11.46 -19.01 -8.95
N MET A 82 -11.45 -20.21 -9.51
CA MET A 82 -10.89 -20.50 -10.82
C MET A 82 -12.06 -20.78 -11.76
N SER A 83 -12.04 -20.19 -12.95
CA SER A 83 -13.07 -20.42 -13.96
C SER A 83 -13.08 -21.88 -14.41
N GLU A 84 -14.25 -22.39 -14.79
CA GLU A 84 -14.34 -23.67 -15.52
C GLU A 84 -13.98 -23.47 -17.00
N ASP A 85 -14.18 -22.26 -17.52
CA ASP A 85 -13.78 -21.88 -18.87
C ASP A 85 -12.27 -21.66 -18.95
N THR A 86 -11.72 -21.86 -20.14
CA THR A 86 -10.31 -21.64 -20.45
C THR A 86 -10.10 -20.40 -21.31
N GLU A 87 -8.95 -19.75 -21.14
CA GLU A 87 -8.43 -18.69 -21.99
C GLU A 87 -7.03 -19.07 -22.48
N THR A 88 -6.55 -18.43 -23.54
CA THR A 88 -5.20 -18.62 -24.07
C THR A 88 -4.36 -17.35 -23.97
N PHE A 89 -3.07 -17.50 -23.72
CA PHE A 89 -2.08 -16.43 -23.87
C PHE A 89 -0.84 -16.98 -24.58
N GLU A 90 -0.11 -16.11 -25.29
CA GLU A 90 1.17 -16.45 -25.90
C GLU A 90 2.29 -16.23 -24.87
N ASN A 91 3.13 -17.24 -24.65
CA ASN A 91 4.30 -17.11 -23.78
C ASN A 91 5.47 -16.41 -24.51
N ASP A 92 6.58 -16.17 -23.80
CA ASP A 92 7.77 -15.52 -24.37
C ASP A 92 8.43 -16.31 -25.53
N ASP A 93 8.08 -17.59 -25.69
CA ASP A 93 8.57 -18.47 -26.75
C ASP A 93 7.64 -18.52 -27.98
N GLY A 94 6.52 -17.78 -27.97
CA GLY A 94 5.56 -17.74 -29.06
C GLY A 94 4.56 -18.91 -29.08
N GLU A 95 4.46 -19.68 -28.00
CA GLU A 95 3.54 -20.81 -27.87
C GLU A 95 2.24 -20.37 -27.18
N GLU A 96 1.09 -20.73 -27.75
CA GLU A 96 -0.21 -20.54 -27.11
C GLU A 96 -0.37 -21.52 -25.93
N GLN A 97 -0.59 -20.99 -24.73
CA GLN A 97 -0.89 -21.77 -23.53
C GLN A 97 -2.33 -21.53 -23.07
N GLU A 98 -3.06 -22.64 -22.86
CA GLU A 98 -4.39 -22.64 -22.28
C GLU A 98 -4.30 -22.60 -20.74
N TYR A 99 -5.14 -21.79 -20.10
CA TYR A 99 -5.25 -21.70 -18.65
C TYR A 99 -6.68 -21.40 -18.23
N HIS A 100 -7.03 -21.74 -16.98
CA HIS A 100 -8.29 -21.28 -16.39
C HIS A 100 -8.04 -19.97 -15.61
N PRO A 101 -8.71 -18.86 -15.96
CA PRO A 101 -8.58 -17.60 -15.24
C PRO A 101 -8.93 -17.72 -13.75
N LYS A 102 -8.17 -17.02 -12.91
CA LYS A 102 -8.47 -16.88 -11.47
C LYS A 102 -9.05 -15.50 -11.20
N GLU A 103 -10.12 -15.46 -10.44
CA GLU A 103 -10.76 -14.23 -9.97
C GLU A 103 -10.69 -14.17 -8.45
N ALA A 104 -10.35 -12.99 -7.91
CA ALA A 104 -10.38 -12.70 -6.49
C ALA A 104 -11.37 -11.58 -6.19
N ARG A 105 -12.11 -11.72 -5.09
CA ARG A 105 -13.01 -10.70 -4.54
C ARG A 105 -12.68 -10.48 -3.07
N PHE A 106 -12.85 -9.24 -2.62
CA PHE A 106 -12.50 -8.83 -1.26
C PHE A 106 -13.74 -8.21 -0.61
N ASP A 107 -14.04 -8.63 0.61
CA ASP A 107 -15.02 -7.94 1.46
C ASP A 107 -14.31 -6.75 2.10
N ARG A 108 -14.87 -5.55 1.94
CA ARG A 108 -14.30 -4.28 2.43
C ARG A 108 -15.28 -3.58 3.34
#